data_AF-A0A2U8W358-F1
#
_entry.id   AF-A0A2U8W358-F1
#
_cell.length_a   1.000
_cell.length_b   1.000
_cell.length_c   1.000
_cell.angle_alpha   90.00
_cell.angle_beta   90.00
_cell.angle_gamma   90.00
#
_symmetry.space_group_name_H-M   'P 1'
#
loop_
_entity.id
_entity.type
_entity.pdbx_description
1 polymer ?
#
loop_
_entity_poly.entity_id
_entity_poly.type
_entity_poly.pdbx_seq_one_letter_code
_entity_poly.pdbx_strand_id
1 'polypeptide(L)' 'MSGSTATFEQLRDWLFRDALPLWSAIGTDRVNGGFHERLTPAGRRRTIPGGPGSSDARSTPSPPP' A
#
# COMPACT_ATOMS: atom_id res chain seq x y z
N MET A 1 -0.91 32.78 21.58
CA MET A 1 -0.58 31.67 20.66
C MET A 1 -1.55 30.52 20.95
N SER A 2 -2.69 30.47 20.28
CA SER A 2 -3.72 29.43 20.47
C SER A 2 -4.13 28.90 19.11
N GLY A 3 -3.36 27.96 18.57
CA GLY A 3 -3.66 27.31 17.29
C GLY A 3 -3.18 25.86 17.20
N SER A 4 -2.54 25.35 18.26
CA SER A 4 -1.84 24.05 18.26
C SER A 4 -2.79 22.87 18.48
N THR A 5 -3.78 22.97 19.36
CA THR A 5 -4.70 21.86 19.68
C THR A 5 -5.74 21.60 18.58
N ALA A 6 -6.35 22.63 18.00
CA ALA A 6 -7.29 22.46 16.90
C ALA A 6 -6.62 21.83 15.66
N THR A 7 -5.38 22.24 15.37
CA THR A 7 -4.56 21.64 14.29
C THR A 7 -4.21 20.18 14.61
N PHE A 8 -3.88 19.87 15.88
CA PHE A 8 -3.59 18.50 16.30
C PHE A 8 -4.81 17.59 16.14
N GLU A 9 -5.99 18.02 16.58
CA GLU A 9 -7.22 17.23 16.46
C GLU A 9 -7.59 16.96 15.00
N GLN A 10 -7.46 17.97 14.12
CA GLN A 10 -7.67 17.80 12.68
C GLN A 10 -6.70 16.80 12.06
N LEU A 11 -5.41 16.87 12.41
CA LEU A 11 -4.41 15.92 11.93
C LEU A 11 -4.64 14.51 12.46
N ARG A 12 -5.02 14.39 13.74
CA ARG A 12 -5.37 13.11 14.36
C ARG A 12 -6.57 12.49 13.66
N ASP A 13 -7.62 13.29 13.42
CA ASP A 13 -8.83 12.80 12.78
C ASP A 13 -8.54 12.34 11.34
N TRP A 14 -7.79 13.12 10.56
CA TRP A 14 -7.33 12.72 9.24
C TRP A 14 -6.50 11.41 9.27
N LEU A 15 -5.55 11.31 10.21
CA LEU A 15 -4.68 10.14 10.34
C LEU A 15 -5.49 8.86 10.61
N PHE A 16 -6.43 8.91 11.55
CA PHE A 16 -7.17 7.73 12.00
C PHE A 16 -8.38 7.39 11.12
N ARG A 17 -9.04 8.39 10.52
CA ARG A 17 -10.23 8.17 9.70
C ARG A 17 -9.90 7.87 8.25
N ASP A 18 -8.84 8.48 7.72
CA ASP A 18 -8.54 8.42 6.29
C ASP A 18 -7.25 7.64 6.02
N ALA A 19 -6.12 8.08 6.60
CA ALA A 19 -4.82 7.55 6.22
C ALA A 19 -4.59 6.10 6.69
N LEU A 20 -4.78 5.80 7.98
CA LEU A 20 -4.51 4.46 8.52
C LEU A 20 -5.39 3.35 7.91
N PRO A 21 -6.72 3.55 7.71
CA PRO A 21 -7.53 2.57 7.00
C PRO A 21 -7.03 2.27 5.59
N LEU A 22 -6.61 3.29 4.83
CA LEU A 22 -6.05 3.11 3.49
C LEU A 22 -4.77 2.26 3.50
N TRP A 23 -3.82 2.60 4.38
CA TRP A 23 -2.53 1.89 4.48
C TRP A 23 -2.66 0.46 5.01
N SER A 24 -3.55 0.22 5.97
CA SER A 24 -3.81 -1.14 6.48
C SER A 24 -4.55 -2.03 5.48
N ALA A 25 -5.42 -1.45 4.65
CA ALA A 25 -6.15 -2.20 3.62
C ALA A 25 -5.27 -2.52 2.41
N ILE A 26 -4.59 -1.51 1.87
CA ILE A 26 -3.93 -1.58 0.55
C ILE A 26 -2.41 -1.55 0.67
N GLY A 27 -1.86 -0.83 1.65
CA GLY A 27 -0.41 -0.71 1.84
C GLY A 27 0.26 -1.95 2.44
N THR A 28 -0.51 -2.89 3.00
CA THR A 28 0.01 -4.15 3.54
C THR A 28 0.03 -5.24 2.46
N ASP A 29 1.21 -5.76 2.13
CA ASP A 29 1.34 -6.90 1.22
C ASP A 29 1.09 -8.19 2.00
N ARG A 30 -0.16 -8.67 1.97
CA ARG A 30 -0.54 -9.92 2.62
C ARG A 30 -0.09 -11.17 1.87
N VAL A 31 0.34 -11.04 0.61
CA VAL A 31 0.72 -12.18 -0.25
C VAL A 31 2.19 -12.52 -0.06
N ASN A 32 3.06 -11.52 -0.12
CA ASN A 32 4.50 -11.71 0.03
C ASN A 32 5.02 -11.37 1.44
N GLY A 33 4.16 -10.78 2.28
CA GLY A 33 4.55 -10.19 3.55
C GLY A 33 5.12 -8.78 3.38
N GLY A 34 5.04 -7.97 4.43
CA GLY A 34 5.58 -6.60 4.45
C GLY A 34 4.59 -5.54 3.93
N PHE A 35 5.12 -4.45 3.38
CA PHE A 35 4.35 -3.26 3.01
C PHE A 35 4.76 -2.72 1.64
N HIS A 36 3.79 -2.25 0.87
CA HIS A 36 4.03 -1.46 -0.32
C HIS A 36 4.46 -0.05 0.09
N GLU A 37 5.66 0.38 -0.29
CA GLU A 37 6.22 1.66 0.15
C GLU A 37 5.46 2.89 -0.40
N ARG A 38 4.71 2.74 -1.50
CA ARG A 38 4.06 3.87 -2.17
C ARG A 38 2.72 3.47 -2.78
N LEU A 39 1.71 4.32 -2.55
CA LEU A 39 0.40 4.27 -3.18
C LEU A 39 0.26 5.39 -4.21
N THR A 40 -0.59 5.18 -5.21
CA THR A 40 -1.05 6.22 -6.15
C THR A 40 -2.04 7.17 -5.45
N PRO A 41 -2.29 8.38 -5.99
CA PRO A 41 -3.32 9.28 -5.44
C PRO A 41 -4.72 8.67 -5.39
N ALA A 42 -5.00 7.70 -6.27
CA ALA A 42 -6.25 6.93 -6.28
C ALA A 42 -6.27 5.78 -5.25
N GLY A 43 -5.31 5.72 -4.33
CA GLY A 43 -5.23 4.69 -3.30
C GLY A 43 -4.76 3.32 -3.79
N ARG A 44 -4.30 3.17 -5.04
CA ARG A 44 -3.84 1.87 -5.56
C ARG A 44 -2.36 1.64 -5.26
N ARG A 45 -1.98 0.39 -4.95
CA ARG A 45 -0.56 -0.01 -4.87
C ARG A 45 0.13 0.29 -6.20
N ARG A 46 1.34 0.87 -6.16
CA ARG A 46 2.12 1.05 -7.38
C ARG A 46 2.86 -0.25 -7.70
N THR A 47 2.30 -1.06 -8.60
CA THR A 47 3.02 -2.20 -9.16
C THR A 47 4.08 -1.71 -10.13
N ILE A 48 5.35 -2.04 -9.87
CA ILE A 48 6.41 -1.90 -10.87
C ILE A 48 6.23 -3.07 -11.85
N PRO A 49 6.08 -2.82 -13.17
CA PRO A 49 6.05 -3.91 -14.14
C PRO A 49 7.31 -4.78 -14.00
N GLY A 50 7.14 -6.07 -13.70
CA GLY A 50 8.24 -7.03 -13.49
C GLY A 50 8.84 -7.09 -12.07
N GLY A 51 8.29 -6.36 -11.10
CA GLY A 51 8.71 -6.45 -9.69
C GLY A 51 8.18 -7.71 -8.99
N PRO A 52 8.79 -8.14 -7.86
CA PRO A 52 8.30 -9.28 -7.08
C PRO A 52 6.86 -8.99 -6.61
N GLY A 53 5.90 -9.75 -7.14
CA GLY A 53 4.46 -9.50 -7.00
C GLY A 53 3.71 -9.29 -8.32
N SER A 54 4.40 -9.15 -9.46
CA SER A 54 3.79 -9.43 -10.76
C SER A 54 3.63 -10.94 -10.85
N SER A 55 2.41 -11.42 -10.65
CA SER A 55 2.00 -12.78 -11.01
C SER A 55 1.98 -12.95 -12.53
N ASP A 56 3.05 -12.58 -13.20
CA ASP A 56 3.41 -13.20 -14.46
C ASP A 56 4.00 -14.54 -14.06
N ALA A 57 3.14 -15.55 -14.16
CA ALA A 57 3.49 -16.94 -14.05
C ALA A 57 4.88 -17.13 -14.66
N ARG A 58 5.81 -17.62 -13.84
CA ARG A 58 7.01 -18.27 -14.34
C ARG A 58 6.51 -19.36 -15.28
N SER A 59 6.46 -19.08 -16.58
CA SER A 59 6.31 -20.06 -17.63
C SER A 59 7.50 -20.99 -17.52
N THR A 60 7.40 -22.00 -16.66
CA THR A 60 8.30 -23.14 -16.69
C THR A 60 7.89 -23.94 -17.92
N PRO A 61 8.72 -24.02 -18.98
CA PRO A 61 8.46 -24.99 -20.02
C PRO A 61 8.50 -26.38 -19.38
N SER A 62 7.44 -27.16 -19.59
CA SER A 62 7.39 -28.58 -19.23
C SER A 62 8.56 -29.30 -19.91
N PRO A 63 9.30 -30.21 -19.24
CA PRO A 63 10.31 -31.00 -19.92
C PRO A 63 9.65 -31.89 -20.99
N PRO A 64 10.32 -32.14 -22.12
CA PRO A 64 9.82 -33.04 -23.16
C PRO A 64 9.72 -34.48 -22.63
N PRO A 65 8.89 -35.34 -23.28
CA PRO A 65 8.56 -36.68 -22.80
C PRO A 65 9.76 -37.62 -22.66
#